data_AF-A0AAE0KQU1-F1
#
_entry.id   AF-A0AAE0KQU1-F1
#
_cell.length_a   1.000
_cell.length_b   1.000
_cell.length_c   1.000
_cell.angle_alpha   90.00
_cell.angle_beta   90.00
_cell.angle_gamma   90.00
#
_symmetry.space_group_name_H-M   'P 1'
#
loop_
_entity.id
_entity.type
_entity.pdbx_description
1 polymer ?
#
loop_
_entity_poly.entity_id
_entity_poly.type
_entity_poly.pdbx_seq_one_letter_code
_entity_poly.pdbx_strand_id
1 'polypeptide(L)'
;VQPRWIDNYQLPGQSVYLRNLQPEGSEGSTEEPQIAGAISQYPIACSPYKARQDSAYLDASIIELLVEDSATDSFSKSLAGLEPGSQLEVSEVCGRGFTSLFNEKVGLNSSLEEGRHLVLIGSGARGMAPLHAALAWTPVLAHAGGEGKVTLFYDVETVAEAAYLAEWDDWRVRHSVC
;
A
#
# COMPACT_ATOMS: atom_id res chain seq x y z
N VAL A 1 16.99 20.04 8.95
CA VAL A 1 16.20 19.32 7.94
C VAL A 1 14.90 18.94 8.62
N GLN A 2 13.75 19.41 8.13
CA GLN A 2 12.46 18.93 8.65
C GLN A 2 12.25 17.50 8.14
N PRO A 3 11.73 16.58 8.98
CA PRO A 3 11.42 15.22 8.52
C PRO A 3 10.37 15.29 7.41
N ARG A 4 10.55 14.48 6.35
CA ARG A 4 9.55 14.35 5.30
C ARG A 4 8.34 13.61 5.88
N TRP A 5 7.13 13.93 5.42
CA TRP A 5 5.91 13.26 5.90
C TRP A 5 5.99 11.72 5.75
N ILE A 6 6.65 11.25 4.68
CA ILE A 6 6.85 9.81 4.42
C ILE A 6 7.78 9.13 5.42
N ASP A 7 8.58 9.89 6.19
CA ASP A 7 9.45 9.32 7.22
C ASP A 7 8.60 8.68 8.33
N ASN A 8 7.30 8.98 8.43
CA ASN A 8 6.36 8.30 9.32
C ASN A 8 5.92 6.91 8.80
N TYR A 9 6.21 6.58 7.53
CA TYR A 9 5.95 5.25 6.97
C TYR A 9 7.07 4.28 7.33
N GLN A 10 6.89 3.57 8.44
CA GLN A 10 7.89 2.69 9.06
C GLN A 10 7.64 1.21 8.79
N LEU A 11 6.38 0.80 8.61
CA LEU A 11 5.99 -0.60 8.51
C LEU A 11 4.97 -0.85 7.39
N PRO A 12 5.09 -1.95 6.63
CA PRO A 12 4.02 -2.40 5.74
C PRO A 12 2.69 -2.52 6.49
N GLY A 13 1.58 -2.23 5.80
CA GLY A 13 0.24 -2.17 6.38
C GLY A 13 -0.22 -0.78 6.84
N GLN A 14 0.66 0.22 6.84
CA GLN A 14 0.23 1.61 7.03
C GLN A 14 -0.48 2.14 5.78
N SER A 15 -1.23 3.22 5.95
CA SER A 15 -2.14 3.76 4.93
C SER A 15 -2.03 5.28 4.85
N VAL A 16 -2.70 5.84 3.85
CA VAL A 16 -2.96 7.28 3.72
C VAL A 16 -4.44 7.48 3.46
N TYR A 17 -4.95 8.67 3.78
CA TYR A 17 -6.25 9.12 3.31
C TYR A 17 -6.05 9.98 2.07
N LEU A 18 -6.88 9.72 1.06
CA LEU A 18 -6.90 10.48 -0.18
C LEU A 18 -8.17 11.31 -0.28
N ARG A 19 -8.03 12.49 -0.87
CA ARG A 19 -9.14 13.34 -1.28
C ARG A 19 -8.89 13.88 -2.69
N ASN A 20 -9.88 13.70 -3.57
CA ASN A 20 -9.84 14.27 -4.91
C ASN A 20 -10.20 15.76 -4.83
N LEU A 21 -9.36 16.60 -5.43
CA LEU A 21 -9.51 18.05 -5.48
C LEU A 21 -10.37 18.53 -6.65
N GLN A 22 -10.57 17.68 -7.67
CA GLN A 22 -11.38 18.04 -8.83
C GLN A 22 -12.85 17.67 -8.58
N PRO A 23 -13.78 18.63 -8.60
CA PRO A 23 -15.20 18.32 -8.66
C PRO A 23 -15.51 17.69 -10.02
N GLU A 24 -16.29 16.61 -10.03
CA GLU A 24 -16.90 16.10 -11.26
C GLU A 24 -17.86 17.18 -11.81
N GLY A 25 -17.48 17.83 -12.92
CA GLY A 25 -18.42 18.54 -13.80
C GLY A 25 -18.74 20.01 -13.50
N SER A 26 -17.76 20.88 -13.19
CA SER A 26 -18.02 22.34 -13.14
C SER A 26 -17.14 23.14 -14.11
N GLU A 27 -17.42 23.03 -15.41
CA GLU A 27 -17.24 24.18 -16.29
C GLU A 27 -18.31 25.24 -15.93
N GLY A 28 -17.93 26.25 -15.13
CA GLY A 28 -18.65 27.52 -15.11
C GLY A 28 -19.46 27.92 -13.88
N SER A 29 -19.28 27.32 -12.70
CA SER A 29 -19.91 27.82 -11.47
C SER A 29 -18.94 28.67 -10.62
N THR A 30 -19.24 29.97 -10.53
CA THR A 30 -18.57 30.98 -9.68
C THR A 30 -19.02 30.89 -8.21
N GLU A 31 -19.12 29.67 -7.68
CA GLU A 31 -19.47 29.44 -6.28
C GLU A 31 -18.31 28.72 -5.60
N GLU A 32 -18.00 29.13 -4.37
CA GLU A 32 -16.89 28.61 -3.57
C GLU A 32 -16.83 27.08 -3.63
N PRO A 33 -15.63 26.47 -3.77
CA PRO A 33 -15.53 25.02 -3.90
C PRO A 33 -16.14 24.39 -2.65
N GLN A 34 -17.20 23.60 -2.81
CA GLN A 34 -17.72 22.79 -1.72
C GLN A 34 -16.69 21.71 -1.42
N ILE A 35 -15.81 22.03 -0.48
CA ILE A 35 -14.76 21.17 0.08
C ILE A 35 -15.44 20.05 0.88
N ALA A 36 -16.00 19.07 0.19
CA ALA A 36 -16.44 17.80 0.77
C ALA A 36 -16.22 16.66 -0.23
N GLY A 37 -15.05 16.65 -0.89
CA GLY A 37 -14.60 15.48 -1.64
C GLY A 37 -14.55 14.26 -0.73
N ALA A 38 -15.10 13.13 -1.18
CA ALA A 38 -15.08 11.88 -0.42
C ALA A 38 -13.64 11.56 0.00
N ILE A 39 -13.44 11.27 1.29
CA ILE A 39 -12.14 10.89 1.84
C ILE A 39 -12.12 9.38 1.99
N SER A 40 -11.14 8.73 1.37
CA SER A 40 -11.00 7.28 1.43
C SER A 40 -9.61 6.86 1.86
N GLN A 41 -9.55 5.86 2.73
CA GLN A 41 -8.29 5.28 3.20
C GLN A 41 -7.76 4.25 2.21
N TYR A 42 -6.48 4.35 1.87
CA TYR A 42 -5.76 3.42 1.00
C TYR A 42 -4.46 2.92 1.66
N PRO A 43 -4.26 1.60 1.74
CA PRO A 43 -2.96 1.05 2.13
C PRO A 43 -1.87 1.43 1.14
N ILE A 44 -0.67 1.72 1.66
CA ILE A 44 0.51 1.95 0.82
C ILE A 44 0.98 0.58 0.30
N ALA A 45 1.11 0.45 -1.03
CA ALA A 45 1.42 -0.81 -1.70
C ALA A 45 2.92 -1.04 -1.94
N CYS A 46 3.77 -0.02 -1.83
CA CYS A 46 5.22 -0.16 -1.90
C CYS A 46 5.82 -0.33 -0.50
N SER A 47 6.99 -0.96 -0.38
CA SER A 47 7.66 -1.12 0.93
C SER A 47 8.18 0.23 1.48
N PRO A 48 8.35 0.37 2.81
CA PRO A 48 8.92 1.58 3.42
C PRO A 48 10.27 2.00 2.83
N TYR A 49 11.09 1.02 2.43
CA TYR A 49 12.37 1.29 1.79
C TYR A 49 12.18 1.91 0.40
N LYS A 50 11.30 1.34 -0.42
CA LYS A 50 10.98 1.86 -1.76
C LYS A 50 10.38 3.26 -1.72
N ALA A 51 9.48 3.52 -0.76
CA ALA A 51 8.85 4.83 -0.60
C ALA A 51 9.83 5.96 -0.24
N ARG A 52 10.95 5.61 0.41
CA ARG A 52 12.01 6.53 0.83
C ARG A 52 13.17 6.58 -0.15
N GLN A 53 13.21 5.69 -1.13
CA GLN A 53 14.26 5.70 -2.13
C GLN A 53 14.16 7.01 -2.90
N ASP A 54 15.16 7.87 -2.73
CA ASP A 54 15.16 9.20 -3.33
C ASP A 54 15.01 9.05 -4.85
N SER A 55 13.95 9.65 -5.38
CA SER A 55 13.84 9.84 -6.82
C SER A 55 15.00 10.75 -7.21
N ALA A 56 15.86 10.29 -8.11
CA ALA A 56 17.23 10.76 -8.31
C ALA A 56 17.42 12.29 -8.54
N TYR A 57 16.35 13.07 -8.66
CA TYR A 57 16.39 14.50 -8.94
C TYR A 57 15.28 15.34 -8.29
N LEU A 58 14.45 14.78 -7.40
CA LEU A 58 13.34 15.49 -6.77
C LEU A 58 13.33 15.18 -5.28
N ASP A 59 13.19 16.21 -4.43
CA ASP A 59 12.85 16.07 -3.00
C ASP A 59 11.40 15.60 -2.84
N ALA A 60 11.04 14.54 -3.56
CA ALA A 60 9.70 13.99 -3.69
C ALA A 60 9.75 12.52 -3.33
N SER A 61 8.80 12.10 -2.50
CA SER A 61 8.60 10.70 -2.12
C SER A 61 7.52 10.10 -3.00
N ILE A 62 7.77 8.88 -3.49
CA ILE A 62 6.84 8.18 -4.38
C ILE A 62 6.22 7.03 -3.60
N ILE A 63 4.89 6.99 -3.54
CA ILE A 63 4.15 5.86 -3.02
C ILE A 63 3.38 5.18 -4.14
N GLU A 64 3.13 3.89 -3.97
CA GLU A 64 2.28 3.11 -4.87
C GLU A 64 0.98 2.78 -4.14
N LEU A 65 -0.12 2.83 -4.86
CA LEU A 65 -1.44 2.47 -4.38
C LEU A 65 -2.05 1.46 -5.35
N LEU A 66 -2.74 0.45 -4.82
CA LEU A 66 -3.52 -0.47 -5.64
C LEU A 66 -4.98 -0.06 -5.56
N VAL A 67 -5.55 0.26 -6.72
CA VAL A 67 -6.93 0.74 -6.86
C VAL A 67 -7.67 -0.22 -7.77
N GLU A 68 -8.90 -0.54 -7.39
CA GLU A 68 -9.76 -1.42 -8.16
C GLU A 68 -10.70 -0.59 -9.04
N ASP A 69 -10.63 -0.78 -10.36
CA ASP A 69 -11.49 -0.07 -11.32
C ASP A 69 -12.94 -0.57 -11.30
N SER A 70 -13.15 -1.86 -10.99
CA SER A 70 -14.46 -2.47 -10.77
C SER A 70 -15.14 -2.06 -9.46
N ALA A 71 -14.48 -1.25 -8.62
CA ALA A 71 -15.00 -0.87 -7.32
C ALA A 71 -16.39 -0.22 -7.45
N THR A 72 -17.30 -0.56 -6.55
CA THR A 72 -18.66 0.00 -6.56
C THR A 72 -18.69 1.45 -6.07
N ASP A 73 -17.68 1.88 -5.31
CA ASP A 73 -17.59 3.23 -4.80
C ASP A 73 -17.06 4.21 -5.86
N SER A 74 -17.72 5.37 -5.97
CA SER A 74 -17.39 6.39 -6.98
C SER A 74 -15.99 6.98 -6.81
N PHE A 75 -15.46 6.98 -5.59
CA PHE A 75 -14.13 7.52 -5.32
C PHE A 75 -13.02 6.65 -5.92
N SER A 76 -13.08 5.33 -5.74
CA SER A 76 -12.14 4.38 -6.35
C SER A 76 -12.17 4.45 -7.87
N LYS A 77 -13.35 4.58 -8.49
CA LYS A 77 -13.47 4.79 -9.95
C LYS A 77 -12.84 6.09 -10.40
N SER A 78 -13.12 7.18 -9.68
CA SER A 78 -12.51 8.49 -9.94
C SER A 78 -10.99 8.42 -9.84
N LEU A 79 -10.47 7.70 -8.85
CA LEU A 79 -9.03 7.50 -8.63
C LEU A 79 -8.39 6.65 -9.73
N ALA A 80 -9.08 5.59 -10.19
CA ALA A 80 -8.62 4.73 -11.29
C ALA A 80 -8.55 5.48 -12.64
N GLY A 81 -9.40 6.49 -12.82
CA GLY A 81 -9.45 7.33 -14.02
C GLY A 81 -8.48 8.52 -14.04
N LEU A 82 -7.62 8.70 -13.03
CA LEU A 82 -6.68 9.83 -12.99
C LEU A 82 -5.56 9.68 -14.01
N GLU A 83 -5.16 10.81 -14.60
CA GLU A 83 -4.05 10.88 -15.55
C GLU A 83 -2.77 11.41 -14.88
N PRO A 84 -1.58 11.16 -15.47
CA PRO A 84 -0.35 11.76 -14.99
C PRO A 84 -0.45 13.29 -14.91
N GLY A 85 -0.18 13.84 -13.72
CA GLY A 85 -0.29 15.29 -13.46
C GLY A 85 -1.57 15.69 -12.71
N SER A 86 -2.55 14.79 -12.56
CA SER A 86 -3.67 14.98 -11.64
C SER A 86 -3.20 15.23 -10.22
N GLN A 87 -3.95 16.07 -9.49
CA GLN A 87 -3.62 16.45 -8.11
C GLN A 87 -4.61 15.83 -7.14
N LEU A 88 -4.06 15.26 -6.06
CA LEU A 88 -4.79 14.71 -4.93
C LEU A 88 -4.25 15.33 -3.65
N GLU A 89 -5.11 15.50 -2.66
CA GLU A 89 -4.63 15.69 -1.30
C GLU A 89 -4.41 14.33 -0.64
N VAL A 90 -3.29 14.27 0.09
CA VAL A 90 -2.85 13.07 0.80
C VAL A 90 -2.64 13.46 2.26
N SER A 91 -3.20 12.67 3.18
CA SER A 91 -2.94 12.86 4.60
C SER A 91 -1.52 12.45 5.00
N GLU A 92 -1.15 12.77 6.25
CA GLU A 92 -0.06 12.06 6.92
C GLU A 92 -0.26 10.55 6.90
N VAL A 93 0.83 9.80 7.00
CA VAL A 93 0.81 8.34 7.11
C VAL A 93 0.05 7.95 8.38
N CYS A 94 -0.89 7.01 8.25
CA CYS A 94 -1.73 6.56 9.33
C CYS A 94 -1.64 5.04 9.53
N GLY A 95 -2.03 4.60 10.73
CA GLY A 95 -1.97 3.20 11.13
C GLY A 95 -0.61 2.77 11.67
N ARG A 96 -0.58 1.55 12.23
CA ARG A 96 0.59 0.95 12.89
C ARG A 96 1.22 -0.19 12.09
N GLY A 97 0.81 -0.35 10.83
CA GLY A 97 1.23 -1.48 9.99
C GLY A 97 0.65 -2.80 10.47
N PHE A 98 1.33 -3.89 10.14
CA PHE A 98 1.08 -5.23 10.68
C PHE A 98 1.50 -5.34 12.15
N THR A 99 0.87 -4.56 13.01
CA THR A 99 1.03 -4.56 14.47
C THR A 99 -0.31 -4.82 15.12
N SER A 100 -0.33 -5.63 16.18
CA SER A 100 -1.54 -5.94 16.93
C SER A 100 -2.15 -4.69 17.55
N LEU A 101 -3.47 -4.56 17.45
CA LEU A 101 -4.24 -3.49 18.09
C LEU A 101 -4.24 -3.63 19.62
N PHE A 102 -4.04 -4.84 20.15
CA PHE A 102 -4.11 -5.13 21.58
C PHE A 102 -2.73 -5.14 22.25
N ASN A 103 -1.66 -5.33 21.49
CA ASN A 103 -0.30 -5.36 22.01
C ASN A 103 0.69 -4.84 20.96
N GLU A 104 1.19 -3.63 21.17
CA GLU A 104 2.14 -2.96 20.26
C GLU A 104 3.47 -3.71 20.11
N LYS A 105 3.80 -4.60 21.04
CA LYS A 105 5.00 -5.45 20.97
C LYS A 105 4.81 -6.69 20.09
N VAL A 106 3.58 -6.98 19.66
CA VAL A 106 3.26 -8.13 18.82
C VAL A 106 2.92 -7.64 17.44
N GLY A 107 3.72 -8.00 16.44
CA GLY A 107 3.50 -7.63 15.05
C GLY A 107 4.47 -8.33 14.11
N LEU A 108 4.59 -7.79 12.90
CA LEU A 108 5.49 -8.31 11.88
C LEU A 108 6.95 -8.27 12.34
N ASN A 109 7.41 -7.15 12.92
CA ASN A 109 8.78 -7.03 13.42
C ASN A 109 9.12 -8.06 14.48
N SER A 110 8.32 -8.16 15.55
CA SER A 110 8.58 -9.13 16.61
C SER A 110 8.53 -10.56 16.08
N SER A 111 7.66 -10.85 15.11
CA SER A 111 7.57 -12.19 14.50
C SER A 111 8.81 -12.52 13.67
N LEU A 112 9.36 -11.53 12.94
CA LEU A 112 10.60 -11.67 12.19
C LEU A 112 11.81 -11.87 13.12
N GLU A 113 11.91 -11.06 14.18
CA GLU A 113 12.98 -11.14 15.19
C GLU A 113 13.00 -12.50 15.90
N GLU A 114 11.82 -13.05 16.19
CA GLU A 114 11.67 -14.36 16.82
C GLU A 114 11.78 -15.54 15.82
N GLY A 115 11.99 -15.27 14.52
CA GLY A 115 12.12 -16.30 13.49
C GLY A 115 10.83 -17.09 13.22
N ARG A 116 9.65 -16.53 13.54
CA ARG A 116 8.37 -17.20 13.33
C ARG A 116 8.03 -17.27 11.85
N HIS A 117 7.46 -18.39 11.42
CA HIS A 117 6.86 -18.49 10.09
C HIS A 117 5.72 -17.49 9.93
N LEU A 118 5.62 -16.90 8.74
CA LEU A 118 4.64 -15.88 8.40
C LEU A 118 3.51 -16.49 7.57
N VAL A 119 2.28 -16.22 7.99
CA VAL A 119 1.07 -16.49 7.19
C VAL A 119 0.41 -15.15 6.90
N LEU A 120 0.37 -14.80 5.63
CA LEU A 120 -0.18 -13.57 5.09
C LEU A 120 -1.51 -13.89 4.42
N ILE A 121 -2.55 -13.14 4.76
CA ILE A 121 -3.90 -13.35 4.23
C ILE A 121 -4.43 -12.00 3.77
N GLY A 122 -4.86 -11.94 2.50
CA GLY A 122 -5.44 -10.73 1.91
C GLY A 122 -6.58 -11.09 0.98
N SER A 123 -7.55 -10.18 0.88
CA SER A 123 -8.66 -10.29 -0.07
C SER A 123 -8.79 -8.99 -0.87
N GLY A 124 -8.98 -9.11 -2.18
CA GLY A 124 -9.11 -8.00 -3.13
C GLY A 124 -7.90 -7.05 -3.16
N ALA A 125 -8.08 -5.89 -3.79
CA ALA A 125 -7.03 -4.88 -3.92
C ALA A 125 -6.55 -4.32 -2.56
N ARG A 126 -7.49 -4.05 -1.65
CA ARG A 126 -7.19 -3.48 -0.32
C ARG A 126 -6.38 -4.45 0.56
N GLY A 127 -6.64 -5.75 0.45
CA GLY A 127 -5.87 -6.77 1.15
C GLY A 127 -4.51 -7.02 0.51
N MET A 128 -4.44 -7.00 -0.82
CA MET A 128 -3.19 -7.29 -1.52
C MET A 128 -2.17 -6.15 -1.44
N ALA A 129 -2.59 -4.88 -1.45
CA ALA A 129 -1.70 -3.72 -1.35
C ALA A 129 -0.68 -3.81 -0.18
N PRO A 130 -1.10 -3.94 1.08
CA PRO A 130 -0.16 -4.00 2.19
C PRO A 130 0.66 -5.29 2.20
N LEU A 131 0.14 -6.39 1.65
CA LEU A 131 0.88 -7.65 1.53
C LEU A 131 2.00 -7.55 0.49
N HIS A 132 1.73 -6.91 -0.65
CA HIS A 132 2.74 -6.58 -1.65
C HIS A 132 3.84 -5.72 -1.02
N ALA A 133 3.48 -4.68 -0.25
CA ALA A 133 4.45 -3.87 0.48
C ALA A 133 5.30 -4.69 1.45
N ALA A 134 4.72 -5.68 2.13
CA ALA A 134 5.42 -6.56 3.06
C ALA A 134 6.35 -7.54 2.34
N LEU A 135 5.90 -8.16 1.25
CA LEU A 135 6.68 -9.12 0.47
C LEU A 135 7.87 -8.48 -0.24
N ALA A 136 7.77 -7.19 -0.58
CA ALA A 136 8.85 -6.37 -1.12
C ALA A 136 9.73 -5.73 -0.05
N TRP A 137 9.48 -6.01 1.24
CA TRP A 137 10.22 -5.40 2.34
C TRP A 137 11.46 -6.21 2.71
N THR A 138 12.62 -5.55 2.80
CA THR A 138 13.92 -6.21 3.03
C THR A 138 13.95 -7.17 4.22
N PRO A 139 13.37 -6.86 5.39
CA PRO A 139 13.32 -7.81 6.51
C PRO A 139 12.55 -9.10 6.19
N VAL A 140 11.44 -9.01 5.45
CA VAL A 140 10.65 -10.18 5.04
C VAL A 140 11.39 -10.99 3.98
N LEU A 141 12.02 -10.31 3.01
CA LEU A 141 12.87 -10.95 2.00
C LEU A 141 14.05 -11.71 2.64
N ALA A 142 14.72 -11.09 3.61
CA ALA A 142 15.81 -11.71 4.35
C ALA A 142 15.32 -12.92 5.17
N HIS A 143 14.15 -12.82 5.79
CA HIS A 143 13.53 -13.93 6.53
C HIS A 143 13.18 -15.10 5.60
N ALA A 144 12.58 -14.82 4.44
CA ALA A 144 12.21 -15.84 3.45
C ALA A 144 13.42 -16.50 2.77
N GLY A 145 14.52 -15.75 2.59
CA GLY A 145 15.78 -16.29 2.08
C GLY A 145 16.60 -17.10 3.09
N GLY A 146 16.20 -17.10 4.37
CA GLY A 146 16.79 -17.92 5.43
C GLY A 146 15.98 -19.18 5.71
N GLU A 147 15.81 -19.51 6.99
CA GLU A 147 15.00 -20.67 7.43
C GLU A 147 13.50 -20.34 7.56
N GLY A 148 13.14 -19.05 7.45
CA GLY A 148 11.79 -18.56 7.57
C GLY A 148 10.89 -19.07 6.44
N LYS A 149 9.62 -19.37 6.77
CA LYS A 149 8.60 -19.77 5.80
C LYS A 149 7.56 -18.67 5.71
N VAL A 150 7.24 -18.24 4.50
CA VAL A 150 6.24 -17.22 4.22
C VAL A 150 5.18 -17.84 3.32
N THR A 151 3.94 -17.86 3.79
CA THR A 151 2.78 -18.36 3.04
C THR A 151 1.82 -17.20 2.79
N LEU A 152 1.36 -17.04 1.55
CA LEU A 152 0.36 -16.05 1.16
C LEU A 152 -0.92 -16.76 0.73
N PHE A 153 -2.05 -16.38 1.34
CA PHE A 153 -3.39 -16.68 0.87
C PHE A 153 -3.98 -15.40 0.31
N TYR A 154 -4.23 -15.38 -0.99
CA TYR A 154 -4.83 -14.25 -1.69
C TYR A 154 -6.19 -14.67 -2.25
N ASP A 155 -7.23 -14.01 -1.76
CA ASP A 155 -8.62 -14.24 -2.12
C ASP A 155 -9.11 -13.13 -3.08
N VAL A 156 -9.73 -13.54 -4.19
CA VAL A 156 -10.30 -12.67 -5.23
C VAL A 156 -11.54 -13.32 -5.81
N GLU A 157 -12.51 -12.53 -6.30
CA GLU A 157 -13.72 -13.09 -6.89
C GLU A 157 -13.41 -13.80 -8.21
N THR A 158 -12.53 -13.19 -9.03
CA THR A 158 -12.08 -13.78 -10.28
C THR A 158 -10.56 -13.73 -10.44
N VAL A 159 -10.01 -14.68 -11.20
CA VAL A 159 -8.56 -14.71 -11.52
C VAL A 159 -8.12 -13.45 -12.28
N ALA A 160 -9.03 -12.80 -13.01
CA ALA A 160 -8.75 -11.57 -13.75
C ALA A 160 -8.51 -10.35 -12.82
N GLU A 161 -9.04 -10.38 -11.61
CA GLU A 161 -8.85 -9.33 -10.59
C GLU A 161 -7.60 -9.54 -9.74
N ALA A 162 -6.91 -10.66 -9.91
CA ALA A 162 -5.73 -10.99 -9.13
C ALA A 162 -4.55 -10.07 -9.49
N ALA A 163 -4.27 -9.10 -8.63
CA ALA A 163 -3.12 -8.20 -8.78
C ALA A 163 -1.80 -8.93 -8.50
N TYR A 164 -0.74 -8.51 -9.20
CA TYR A 164 0.66 -8.95 -8.96
C TYR A 164 0.92 -10.46 -9.11
N LEU A 165 0.08 -11.22 -9.82
CA LEU A 165 0.27 -12.68 -9.99
C LEU A 165 1.65 -13.04 -10.55
N ALA A 166 2.09 -12.35 -11.61
CA ALA A 166 3.39 -12.62 -12.25
C ALA A 166 4.57 -12.33 -11.29
N GLU A 167 4.48 -11.23 -10.55
CA GLU A 167 5.49 -10.86 -9.55
C GLU A 167 5.53 -11.87 -8.39
N TRP A 168 4.38 -12.39 -7.99
CA TRP A 168 4.29 -13.44 -6.98
C TRP A 168 4.91 -14.76 -7.45
N ASP A 169 4.65 -15.16 -8.70
CA ASP A 169 5.28 -16.35 -9.27
C ASP A 169 6.80 -16.24 -9.32
N ASP A 170 7.31 -15.08 -9.74
CA ASP A 170 8.74 -14.76 -9.70
C ASP A 170 9.29 -14.77 -8.27
N TRP A 171 8.57 -14.17 -7.32
CA TRP A 171 8.94 -14.10 -5.92
C TRP A 171 9.09 -15.50 -5.34
N ARG A 172 8.12 -16.39 -5.62
CA ARG A 172 8.20 -17.80 -5.23
C ARG A 172 9.46 -18.40 -5.81
N VAL A 173 9.65 -18.42 -7.12
CA VAL A 173 10.84 -19.07 -7.73
C VAL A 173 12.17 -18.63 -7.10
N ARG A 174 12.30 -17.35 -6.73
CA ARG A 174 13.52 -16.81 -6.11
C ARG A 174 13.73 -17.22 -4.65
N HIS A 175 12.66 -17.41 -3.88
CA HIS A 175 12.72 -17.68 -2.43
C HIS A 175 12.20 -19.08 -2.06
N SER A 176 11.88 -19.89 -3.07
CA SER A 176 11.31 -21.24 -2.98
C SER A 176 12.38 -22.34 -3.12
N VAL A 177 13.67 -22.00 -3.05
CA VAL A 177 14.75 -22.94 -3.34
C VAL A 177 15.34 -23.54 -2.06
N CYS A 178 15.05 -24.85 -1.91
CA CYS A 178 15.70 -25.91 -1.12
C CYS A 178 15.71 -25.79 0.41
#